data_AF-A0A2J6JB16-F1
#
_entry.id   AF-A0A2J6JB16-F1
#
_cell.length_a   1.000
_cell.length_b   1.000
_cell.length_c   1.000
_cell.angle_alpha   90.00
_cell.angle_beta   90.00
_cell.angle_gamma   90.00
#
_symmetry.space_group_name_H-M   'P 1'
#
loop_
_entity.id
_entity.type
_entity.pdbx_description
1 polymer ?
#
loop_
_entity_poly.entity_id
_entity_poly.type
_entity_poly.pdbx_seq_one_letter_code
_entity_poly.pdbx_strand_id
1 'polypeptide(L)'
;IDCLLRRAQWTPQELDEVVLTGAFGHSLSAELLKKVAILPASMVEKVRFVPAGVLAGIDRFHRTSGGVGEVAALAAQLKPYPLSGTRDFERAYLRALDF
;
A
#
# COMPACT_ATOMS: atom_id res chain seq x y z
N ILE A 1 6.60 3.43 3.58
CA ILE A 1 5.91 4.16 2.50
C ILE A 1 6.81 5.27 1.95
N ASP A 2 7.42 6.07 2.82
CA ASP A 2 8.28 7.20 2.46
C ASP A 2 9.38 6.90 1.43
N CYS A 3 10.04 5.74 1.51
CA CYS A 3 11.05 5.34 0.54
C CYS A 3 10.48 5.23 -0.88
N LEU A 4 9.27 4.69 -1.03
CA LEU A 4 8.59 4.54 -2.31
C LEU A 4 8.13 5.89 -2.86
N LEU A 5 7.57 6.75 -2.01
CA LEU A 5 7.16 8.11 -2.40
C LEU A 5 8.36 8.95 -2.85
N ARG A 6 9.46 8.93 -2.09
CA ARG A 6 10.71 9.60 -2.48
C ARG A 6 11.25 9.07 -3.82
N ARG A 7 11.21 7.74 -4.02
CA ARG A 7 11.66 7.11 -5.27
C ARG A 7 10.79 7.50 -6.47
N ALA A 8 9.49 7.73 -6.25
CA ALA A 8 8.54 8.23 -7.23
C ALA A 8 8.57 9.77 -7.37
N GLN A 9 9.33 10.47 -6.52
CA GLN A 9 9.36 11.93 -6.42
C GLN A 9 7.98 12.53 -6.08
N TRP A 10 7.19 11.80 -5.28
CA TRP A 10 5.87 12.22 -4.82
C TRP A 10 5.87 12.54 -3.33
N THR A 11 4.93 13.40 -2.96
CA THR A 11 4.55 13.74 -1.59
C THR A 11 3.25 13.03 -1.22
N PRO A 12 2.96 12.81 0.08
CA PRO A 12 1.70 12.20 0.50
C PRO A 12 0.44 12.96 0.03
N GLN A 13 0.56 14.27 -0.19
CA GLN A 13 -0.55 15.13 -0.64
C GLN A 13 -0.95 14.86 -2.09
N GLU A 14 -0.01 14.43 -2.93
CA GLU A 14 -0.21 14.10 -4.34
C GLU A 14 -0.90 12.75 -4.57
N LEU A 15 -1.13 11.96 -3.51
CA LEU A 15 -1.91 10.73 -3.61
C LEU A 15 -3.41 11.03 -3.59
N ASP A 16 -4.16 10.54 -4.56
CA ASP A 16 -5.63 10.71 -4.58
C ASP A 16 -6.36 9.70 -3.69
N GLU A 17 -5.88 8.45 -3.67
CA GLU A 17 -6.47 7.35 -2.91
C GLU A 17 -5.38 6.45 -2.31
N VAL A 18 -5.65 5.90 -1.13
CA VAL A 18 -4.82 4.86 -0.51
C VAL A 18 -5.66 3.60 -0.32
N VAL A 19 -5.39 2.56 -1.12
CA VAL A 19 -6.10 1.28 -1.00
C VAL A 19 -5.40 0.42 0.05
N LEU A 20 -6.11 0.10 1.13
CA LEU A 20 -5.58 -0.74 2.21
C LEU A 20 -6.28 -2.11 2.24
N THR A 21 -5.48 -3.18 2.23
CA THR A 21 -5.93 -4.57 2.29
C THR A 21 -5.07 -5.38 3.27
N GLY A 22 -5.49 -6.61 3.59
CA GLY A 22 -4.88 -7.49 4.57
C GLY A 22 -5.71 -7.62 5.85
N ALA A 23 -5.14 -8.21 6.90
CA ALA A 23 -5.83 -8.43 8.18
C ALA A 23 -6.38 -7.13 8.78
N PHE A 24 -5.70 -6.01 8.53
CA PHE A 24 -6.12 -4.67 8.93
C PHE A 24 -7.44 -4.22 8.30
N GLY A 25 -7.77 -4.67 7.09
CA GLY A 25 -9.03 -4.33 6.43
C GLY A 25 -10.28 -4.94 7.07
N HIS A 26 -10.11 -5.89 8.01
CA HIS A 26 -11.21 -6.52 8.75
C HIS A 26 -11.31 -6.03 10.20
N SER A 27 -10.23 -5.48 10.77
CA SER A 27 -10.13 -5.18 12.21
C SER A 27 -9.74 -3.74 12.57
N LEU A 28 -9.28 -2.92 11.62
CA LEU A 28 -8.96 -1.51 11.86
C LEU A 28 -9.97 -0.58 11.20
N SER A 29 -10.59 0.31 11.98
CA SER A 29 -11.31 1.46 11.46
C SER A 29 -10.34 2.55 11.00
N ALA A 30 -10.79 3.46 10.13
CA ALA A 30 -10.02 4.66 9.76
C ALA A 30 -9.63 5.49 11.00
N GLU A 31 -10.50 5.56 12.00
CA GLU A 31 -10.23 6.26 13.25
C GLU A 31 -9.10 5.60 14.06
N LEU A 32 -9.04 4.27 14.05
CA LEU A 32 -7.97 3.54 14.71
C LEU A 32 -6.65 3.72 13.95
N LEU A 33 -6.66 3.76 12.61
CA LEU A 33 -5.47 4.06 11.81
C LEU A 33 -4.83 5.41 12.15
N LYS A 34 -5.64 6.44 12.46
CA LYS A 34 -5.13 7.75 12.91
C LYS A 34 -4.34 7.65 14.23
N LYS A 35 -4.61 6.63 15.06
CA LYS A 35 -4.00 6.45 16.38
C LYS A 35 -2.73 5.57 16.36
N VAL A 36 -2.58 4.67 15.37
CA VAL A 36 -1.45 3.71 15.33
C VAL A 36 -0.23 4.16 14.51
N ALA A 37 -0.19 5.41 14.02
CA ALA A 37 0.95 6.00 13.29
C ALA A 37 1.47 5.17 12.08
N ILE A 38 0.67 4.23 11.56
CA ILE A 38 1.01 3.37 10.41
C ILE A 38 1.04 4.17 9.10
N LEU A 39 0.23 5.24 9.02
CA LEU A 39 0.10 6.13 7.88
C LEU A 39 0.18 7.59 8.32
N PRO A 40 0.78 8.48 7.51
CA PRO A 40 0.66 9.93 7.71
C PRO A 40 -0.82 10.36 7.72
N ALA A 41 -1.17 11.36 8.54
CA ALA A 41 -2.55 11.83 8.68
C ALA A 41 -3.21 12.20 7.34
N SER A 42 -2.45 12.85 6.44
CA SER A 42 -2.91 13.23 5.10
C SER A 42 -3.26 12.05 4.19
N MET A 43 -2.72 10.86 4.49
CA MET A 43 -3.04 9.62 3.79
C MET A 43 -4.25 8.92 4.40
N VAL A 44 -4.42 8.97 5.73
CA VAL A 44 -5.52 8.26 6.43
C VAL A 44 -6.89 8.71 5.91
N GLU A 45 -7.05 9.99 5.62
CA GLU A 45 -8.32 10.55 5.12
C GLU A 45 -8.67 10.09 3.69
N LYS A 46 -7.70 9.54 2.97
CA LYS A 46 -7.83 9.04 1.61
C LYS A 46 -7.88 7.51 1.55
N VAL A 47 -8.00 6.84 2.71
CA VAL A 47 -7.98 5.38 2.77
C VAL A 47 -9.32 4.79 2.33
N ARG A 48 -9.27 3.90 1.34
CA ARG A 48 -10.34 2.96 1.03
C ARG A 48 -9.92 1.55 1.44
N PHE A 49 -10.70 0.94 2.33
CA PHE A 49 -10.45 -0.42 2.77
C PHE A 49 -10.99 -1.43 1.76
N VAL A 50 -10.17 -2.42 1.45
CA VAL A 50 -10.55 -3.59 0.65
C VAL A 50 -10.33 -4.83 1.52
N PRO A 51 -11.38 -5.36 2.17
CA PRO A 51 -11.26 -6.56 2.98
C PRO A 51 -10.89 -7.75 2.09
N ALA A 52 -9.98 -8.59 2.58
CA ALA A 52 -9.55 -9.81 1.89
C ALA A 52 -9.18 -9.60 0.41
N GLY A 53 -8.40 -8.56 0.08
CA GLY A 53 -8.14 -8.17 -1.31
C GLY A 53 -7.54 -9.26 -2.21
N VAL A 54 -6.77 -10.21 -1.65
CA VAL A 54 -6.31 -11.38 -2.40
C VAL A 54 -7.50 -12.26 -2.83
N LEU A 55 -8.41 -12.57 -1.91
CA LEU A 55 -9.59 -13.40 -2.19
C LEU A 55 -10.53 -12.70 -3.20
N ALA A 56 -10.77 -11.40 -3.01
CA ALA A 56 -11.54 -10.59 -3.95
C ALA A 56 -10.88 -10.56 -5.34
N GLY A 57 -9.55 -10.45 -5.40
CA GLY A 57 -8.78 -10.51 -6.64
C GLY A 57 -8.88 -11.86 -7.35
N ILE A 58 -8.83 -12.97 -6.59
CA ILE A 58 -8.98 -14.33 -7.12
C ILE A 58 -10.39 -14.54 -7.70
N ASP A 59 -11.44 -14.09 -7.01
CA ASP A 59 -12.82 -14.19 -7.52
C ASP A 59 -12.99 -13.41 -8.83
N ARG A 60 -12.50 -12.16 -8.88
CA ARG A 60 -12.47 -11.37 -10.12
C ARG A 60 -11.70 -12.08 -11.23
N PHE A 61 -10.50 -12.57 -10.93
CA PHE A 61 -9.66 -13.30 -11.88
C PHE A 61 -10.39 -14.52 -12.50
N HIS A 62 -11.12 -15.29 -11.69
CA HIS A 62 -11.87 -16.46 -12.17
C HIS A 62 -13.09 -16.08 -13.01
N ARG A 63 -13.74 -14.94 -12.73
CA ARG A 63 -14.93 -14.48 -13.45
C ARG A 63 -14.62 -13.71 -14.73
N THR A 64 -13.43 -13.11 -14.83
CA THR A 64 -13.03 -12.33 -16.00
C THR A 64 -12.51 -13.25 -17.10
N SER A 65 -13.16 -13.23 -18.26
CA SER A 65 -12.59 -13.83 -19.47
C SER A 65 -11.25 -13.16 -19.80
N GLY A 66 -10.17 -13.96 -19.85
CA GLY A 66 -8.82 -13.44 -20.04
C GLY A 66 -8.11 -12.97 -18.76
N GLY A 67 -8.63 -13.30 -17.57
CA GLY A 67 -8.04 -12.89 -16.28
C GLY A 67 -6.55 -13.24 -16.11
N VAL A 68 -6.09 -14.35 -16.71
CA VAL A 68 -4.66 -14.71 -16.79
C VAL A 68 -3.83 -13.64 -17.49
N GLY A 69 -4.30 -13.17 -18.65
CA GLY A 69 -3.61 -12.12 -19.41
C GLY A 69 -3.62 -10.79 -18.66
N GLU A 70 -4.73 -10.42 -18.04
CA GLU A 70 -4.86 -9.18 -17.25
C GLU A 70 -3.87 -9.16 -16.07
N VAL A 71 -3.81 -10.24 -15.28
CA VAL A 71 -2.89 -10.34 -14.14
C VAL A 71 -1.43 -10.38 -14.60
N ALA A 72 -1.12 -11.12 -15.67
CA ALA A 72 0.23 -11.16 -16.23
C ALA A 72 0.69 -9.77 -16.73
N ALA A 73 -0.19 -9.04 -17.42
CA ALA A 73 0.09 -7.69 -17.90
C ALA A 73 0.29 -6.69 -16.75
N LEU A 74 -0.48 -6.82 -15.66
CA LEU A 74 -0.27 -6.02 -14.45
C LEU A 74 1.07 -6.35 -13.80
N ALA A 75 1.37 -7.64 -13.62
CA ALA A 75 2.63 -8.08 -13.00
C ALA A 75 3.86 -7.60 -13.78
N ALA A 76 3.79 -7.60 -15.11
CA ALA A 76 4.88 -7.11 -15.98
C ALA A 76 5.17 -5.61 -15.83
N GLN A 77 4.22 -4.82 -15.32
CA GLN A 77 4.40 -3.38 -15.10
C GLN A 77 4.99 -3.05 -13.71
N LEU A 78 4.93 -4.00 -12.77
CA LEU A 78 5.45 -3.81 -11.42
C LEU A 78 6.98 -3.83 -11.43
N LYS A 79 7.58 -2.80 -10.81
CA LYS A 79 9.03 -2.68 -10.65
C LYS A 79 9.37 -2.88 -9.17
N PRO A 80 9.92 -4.04 -8.77
CA PRO A 80 10.33 -4.26 -7.39
C PRO A 80 11.35 -3.21 -6.94
N TYR A 81 11.15 -2.65 -5.76
CA TYR A 81 12.10 -1.74 -5.14
C TYR A 81 12.61 -2.40 -3.84
N PRO A 82 13.81 -3.02 -3.86
CA PRO A 82 14.34 -3.71 -2.69
C PRO A 82 14.69 -2.69 -1.61
N LEU A 83 14.09 -2.84 -0.43
CA LEU A 83 14.31 -1.95 0.71
C LEU A 83 15.54 -2.34 1.53
N SER A 84 15.82 -3.64 1.63
CA SER A 84 16.94 -4.19 2.38
C SER A 84 18.29 -3.66 1.88
N GLY A 85 19.16 -3.27 2.81
CA GLY A 85 20.52 -2.79 2.51
C GLY A 85 20.58 -1.39 1.90
N THR A 86 19.47 -0.65 1.87
CA THR A 86 19.45 0.74 1.42
C THR A 86 19.53 1.69 2.62
N ARG A 87 20.48 2.63 2.59
CA ARG A 87 20.60 3.68 3.62
C ARG A 87 19.32 4.51 3.75
N ASP A 88 18.56 4.65 2.67
CA ASP A 88 17.28 5.36 2.67
C ASP A 88 16.22 4.66 3.52
N PHE A 89 16.12 3.33 3.42
CA PHE A 89 15.22 2.55 4.26
C PHE A 89 15.69 2.52 5.71
N GLU A 90 16.97 2.29 5.96
CA GLU A 90 17.54 2.27 7.32
C GLU A 90 17.26 3.58 8.08
N ARG A 91 17.52 4.73 7.44
CA ARG A 91 17.21 6.04 8.04
C ARG A 91 15.72 6.27 8.26
N ALA A 92 14.89 5.90 7.28
CA ALA A 92 13.44 6.06 7.41
C ALA A 92 12.87 5.17 8.51
N TYR A 93 13.37 3.94 8.63
CA TYR A 93 12.98 2.99 9.67
C TYR A 93 13.37 3.47 11.07
N LEU A 94 14.61 3.91 11.28
CA LEU A 94 15.05 4.45 12.56
C LEU A 94 14.22 5.67 12.99
N ARG A 95 13.90 6.58 12.06
CA ARG A 95 13.02 7.73 12.33
C ARG A 95 11.60 7.31 12.70
N ALA A 96 11.10 6.22 12.13
CA ALA A 96 9.76 5.72 12.42
C ALA A 96 9.68 4.99 13.77
N LEU A 97 10.81 4.61 14.38
CA LEU A 97 10.87 4.01 15.72
C LEU A 97 10.90 5.04 16.85
N ASP A 98 11.27 6.29 16.54
CA ASP A 98 11.54 7.36 17.51
C ASP A 98 10.25 8.09 17.95
N PHE A 99 9.20 7.30 18.26
CA PHE A 99 7.80 7.71 18.51
C PHE A 99 7.58 9.12 19.07
#